data_AF-A0A1H2XAC9-F1
#
_entry.id   AF-A0A1H2XAC9-F1
#
_cell.length_a   1.000
_cell.length_b   1.000
_cell.length_c   1.000
_cell.angle_alpha   90.00
_cell.angle_beta   90.00
_cell.angle_gamma   90.00
#
_symmetry.space_group_name_H-M   'P 1'
#
loop_
_entity.id
_entity.type
_entity.pdbx_description
1 polymer ?
#
loop_
_entity_poly.entity_id
_entity_poly.type
_entity_poly.pdbx_seq_one_letter_code
_entity_poly.pdbx_strand_id
1 'polypeptide(L)'
;MQRLSRHPAPPARPRAIARRAPAPRLSRGPTALMLASLALAAGLAALFAAPPARADAIDDSRFIGQCVESHLSQGTAAAEAACLGLIALPCAEAPLGDPAEDQSPTQAREAAESACLARETAAWDSLMSEWWPDLLASAVSLDARDDRQSASSDALRRAQRAWESFAEAECGYAYALWGRSDFRNVAKADCEMRTLARRAIQLRGQTGLD
;
A
#
# COMPACT_ATOMS: atom_id res chain seq x y z
N MET A 1 12.71 -38.69 -16.55
CA MET A 1 12.56 -37.60 -17.55
C MET A 1 11.28 -37.84 -18.34
N GLN A 2 10.14 -37.33 -17.87
CA GLN A 2 8.84 -37.46 -18.54
C GLN A 2 8.61 -36.26 -19.48
N ARG A 3 8.35 -36.53 -20.76
CA ARG A 3 8.03 -35.51 -21.77
C ARG A 3 6.59 -35.04 -21.56
N LEU A 4 6.42 -33.76 -21.24
CA LEU A 4 5.11 -33.11 -21.19
C LEU A 4 4.66 -32.78 -22.62
N SER A 5 3.59 -33.44 -23.07
CA SER A 5 2.95 -33.22 -24.37
C SER A 5 2.20 -31.89 -24.38
N ARG A 6 2.70 -30.90 -25.12
CA ARG A 6 2.04 -29.60 -25.34
C ARG A 6 0.79 -29.79 -26.20
N HIS A 7 -0.37 -29.45 -25.66
CA HIS A 7 -1.62 -29.35 -26.43
C HIS A 7 -1.71 -27.96 -27.10
N PRO A 8 -2.20 -27.87 -28.35
CA PRO A 8 -2.39 -26.60 -29.04
C PRO A 8 -3.57 -25.83 -28.45
N ALA A 9 -3.40 -24.50 -28.32
CA ALA A 9 -4.44 -23.59 -27.86
C ALA A 9 -5.55 -23.41 -28.92
N PRO A 10 -6.82 -23.25 -28.50
CA PRO A 10 -7.93 -23.01 -29.41
C PRO A 10 -7.91 -21.60 -30.01
N PRO A 11 -8.49 -21.41 -31.23
CA PRO A 11 -8.50 -20.11 -31.90
C PRO A 11 -9.44 -19.10 -31.22
N ALA A 12 -8.97 -17.84 -31.17
CA ALA A 12 -9.71 -16.72 -30.60
C ALA A 12 -10.94 -16.35 -31.45
N ARG A 13 -12.08 -16.12 -30.79
CA ARG A 13 -13.32 -15.65 -31.43
C ARG A 13 -13.23 -14.15 -31.77
N PRO A 14 -13.76 -13.72 -32.92
CA PRO A 14 -13.79 -12.30 -33.29
C PRO A 14 -14.74 -11.51 -32.39
N ARG A 15 -14.30 -10.33 -31.95
CA ARG A 15 -15.09 -9.36 -31.16
C ARG A 15 -16.07 -8.63 -32.09
N ALA A 16 -17.36 -8.71 -31.76
CA ALA A 16 -18.40 -7.93 -32.42
C ALA A 16 -18.27 -6.43 -32.08
N ILE A 17 -18.23 -5.59 -33.11
CA ILE A 17 -18.21 -4.13 -32.99
C ILE A 17 -19.65 -3.65 -32.80
N ALA A 18 -20.01 -3.25 -31.58
CA ALA A 18 -21.29 -2.62 -31.29
C ALA A 18 -21.29 -1.17 -31.80
N ARG A 19 -22.16 -0.87 -32.77
CA ARG A 19 -22.42 0.50 -33.25
C ARG A 19 -23.18 1.27 -32.16
N ARG A 20 -22.59 2.38 -31.68
CA ARG A 20 -23.26 3.32 -30.76
C ARG A 20 -24.36 4.10 -31.49
N ALA A 21 -25.54 4.17 -30.88
CA ALA A 21 -26.63 5.02 -31.31
C ALA A 21 -26.33 6.51 -31.04
N PRO A 22 -26.85 7.45 -31.86
CA PRO A 22 -26.68 8.89 -31.63
C PRO A 22 -27.59 9.38 -30.48
N ALA A 23 -27.03 10.23 -29.62
CA ALA A 23 -27.73 10.86 -28.51
C ALA A 23 -28.71 11.95 -29.00
N PRO A 24 -29.86 12.15 -28.33
CA PRO A 24 -30.80 13.22 -28.65
C PRO A 24 -30.25 14.59 -28.25
N ARG A 25 -30.45 15.57 -29.14
CA ARG A 25 -30.12 16.99 -28.92
C ARG A 25 -31.21 17.63 -28.05
N LEU A 26 -30.83 18.08 -26.86
CA LEU A 26 -31.69 18.91 -25.99
C LEU A 26 -31.63 20.37 -26.47
N SER A 27 -32.80 20.92 -26.84
CA SER A 27 -32.98 22.33 -27.20
C SER A 27 -32.95 23.22 -25.96
N ARG A 28 -32.10 24.25 -25.96
CA ARG A 28 -32.08 25.31 -24.95
C ARG A 28 -33.20 26.30 -25.22
N GLY A 29 -34.19 26.35 -24.32
CA GLY A 29 -35.15 27.45 -24.23
C GLY A 29 -34.60 28.57 -23.33
N PRO A 30 -34.84 29.86 -23.65
CA PRO A 30 -34.45 30.98 -22.81
C PRO A 30 -35.64 31.43 -21.97
N THR A 31 -35.63 31.16 -20.67
CA THR A 31 -36.61 31.77 -19.76
C THR A 31 -36.03 32.02 -18.39
N ALA A 32 -36.16 33.28 -17.98
CA ALA A 32 -36.33 33.77 -16.62
C ALA A 32 -35.09 33.78 -15.72
N LEU A 33 -34.37 34.91 -15.83
CA LEU A 33 -34.01 35.72 -14.66
C LEU A 33 -35.18 35.78 -13.66
N MET A 34 -34.98 35.25 -12.47
CA MET A 34 -35.32 35.85 -11.17
C MET A 34 -35.32 34.74 -10.13
N LEU A 35 -34.35 34.79 -9.21
CA LEU A 35 -34.45 34.47 -7.77
C LEU A 35 -33.02 34.48 -7.22
N ALA A 36 -32.48 35.70 -7.12
CA ALA A 36 -31.43 36.00 -6.15
C ALA A 36 -32.07 36.03 -4.76
N SER A 37 -31.32 35.60 -3.75
CA SER A 37 -31.61 35.67 -2.31
C SER A 37 -32.26 34.42 -1.69
N LEU A 38 -31.47 33.35 -1.46
CA LEU A 38 -31.54 32.44 -0.29
C LEU A 38 -30.67 31.18 -0.54
N ALA A 39 -29.34 31.33 -0.59
CA ALA A 39 -28.42 30.18 -0.60
C ALA A 39 -27.06 30.49 0.05
N LEU A 40 -27.05 31.34 1.08
CA LEU A 40 -25.83 31.75 1.79
C LEU A 40 -25.87 31.32 3.27
N ALA A 41 -26.28 30.08 3.55
CA ALA A 41 -26.28 29.56 4.93
C ALA A 41 -26.10 28.03 5.06
N ALA A 42 -25.63 27.32 4.02
CA ALA A 42 -25.48 25.85 4.06
C ALA A 42 -24.11 25.34 3.58
N GLY A 43 -23.08 26.20 3.51
CA GLY A 43 -21.77 25.85 2.94
C GLY A 43 -20.62 25.68 3.92
N LEU A 44 -20.82 25.84 5.24
CA LEU A 44 -19.73 26.02 6.22
C LEU A 44 -19.66 24.95 7.33
N ALA A 45 -20.09 23.72 7.06
CA ALA A 45 -20.06 22.62 8.05
C ALA A 45 -19.36 21.34 7.55
N ALA A 46 -18.47 21.44 6.56
CA ALA A 46 -17.68 20.32 6.06
C ALA A 46 -16.15 20.56 6.14
N LEU A 47 -15.70 21.39 7.10
CA LEU A 47 -14.27 21.47 7.44
C LEU A 47 -13.85 20.28 8.30
N PHE A 48 -13.34 19.25 7.62
CA PHE A 48 -12.22 18.40 8.03
C PHE A 48 -12.22 17.84 9.46
N ALA A 49 -13.13 16.89 9.75
CA ALA A 49 -12.76 15.80 10.64
C ALA A 49 -11.94 14.79 9.82
N ALA A 50 -10.63 15.02 9.69
CA ALA A 50 -9.74 13.97 9.21
C ALA A 50 -9.82 12.80 10.20
N PRO A 51 -10.02 11.55 9.74
CA PRO A 51 -10.10 10.41 10.65
C PRO A 51 -8.79 10.29 11.45
N PRO A 52 -8.85 10.05 12.78
CA PRO A 52 -7.69 10.05 13.67
C PRO A 52 -6.58 9.09 13.21
N ALA A 53 -6.96 7.99 12.54
CA ALA A 53 -6.05 6.99 11.98
C ALA A 53 -4.96 7.56 11.06
N ARG A 54 -5.17 8.71 10.41
CA ARG A 54 -4.14 9.32 9.54
C ARG A 54 -3.09 10.13 10.30
N ALA A 55 -3.45 10.75 11.42
CA ALA A 55 -2.49 11.51 12.23
C ALA A 55 -1.52 10.54 12.94
N ASP A 56 -2.07 9.46 13.51
CA ASP A 56 -1.28 8.42 14.16
C ASP A 56 -0.27 7.78 13.18
N ALA A 57 -0.69 7.50 11.94
CA ALA A 57 0.19 6.94 10.92
C ALA A 57 1.36 7.85 10.54
N ILE A 58 1.18 9.18 10.55
CA ILE A 58 2.27 10.14 10.28
C ILE A 58 3.28 10.12 11.42
N ASP A 59 2.83 10.15 12.66
CA ASP A 59 3.73 10.12 13.82
C ASP A 59 4.46 8.77 13.93
N ASP A 60 3.77 7.66 13.67
CA ASP A 60 4.36 6.33 13.59
C ASP A 60 5.41 6.25 12.48
N SER A 61 5.12 6.79 11.30
CA SER A 61 6.06 6.80 10.17
C SER A 61 7.33 7.57 10.52
N ARG A 62 7.21 8.72 11.19
CA ARG A 62 8.38 9.48 11.67
C ARG A 62 9.20 8.68 12.67
N PHE A 63 8.54 8.03 13.62
CA PHE A 63 9.22 7.21 14.64
C PHE A 63 9.98 6.03 14.00
N ILE A 64 9.33 5.27 13.11
CA ILE A 64 9.95 4.18 12.37
C ILE A 64 11.10 4.70 11.48
N GLY A 65 10.89 5.82 10.79
CA GLY A 65 11.91 6.44 9.94
C GLY A 65 13.19 6.77 10.72
N GLN A 66 13.06 7.36 11.92
CA GLN A 66 14.18 7.62 12.82
C GLN A 66 14.91 6.34 13.25
N CYS A 67 14.16 5.26 13.52
CA CYS A 67 14.76 3.96 13.79
C CYS A 67 15.60 3.47 12.60
N VAL A 68 15.02 3.48 11.39
CA VAL A 68 15.70 3.02 10.18
C VAL A 68 17.00 3.79 9.99
N GLU A 69 16.97 5.13 10.02
CA GLU A 69 18.17 5.96 9.85
C GLU A 69 19.27 5.65 10.88
N SER A 70 18.88 5.40 12.14
CA SER A 70 19.82 5.10 13.23
C SER A 70 20.53 3.75 13.06
N HIS A 71 19.87 2.79 12.40
CA HIS A 71 20.37 1.42 12.25
C HIS A 71 20.90 1.10 10.84
N LEU A 72 20.59 1.91 9.83
CA LEU A 72 20.95 1.63 8.43
C LEU A 72 22.46 1.61 8.20
N SER A 73 23.24 2.38 8.98
CA SER A 73 24.70 2.38 8.96
C SER A 73 25.32 1.01 9.29
N GLN A 74 24.57 0.14 9.97
CA GLN A 74 24.96 -1.24 10.31
C GLN A 74 24.45 -2.25 9.26
N GLY A 75 23.76 -1.78 8.22
CA GLY A 75 23.17 -2.57 7.16
C GLY A 75 21.66 -2.77 7.30
N THR A 76 21.02 -3.17 6.20
CA THR A 76 19.57 -3.37 6.11
C THR A 76 19.06 -4.45 7.06
N ALA A 77 19.86 -5.51 7.31
CA ALA A 77 19.50 -6.56 8.26
C ALA A 77 19.43 -6.05 9.71
N ALA A 78 20.32 -5.12 10.10
CA ALA A 78 20.29 -4.50 11.42
C ALA A 78 19.08 -3.58 11.57
N ALA A 79 18.76 -2.80 10.54
CA ALA A 79 17.56 -1.97 10.51
C ALA A 79 16.27 -2.82 10.55
N GLU A 80 16.19 -3.92 9.82
CA GLU A 80 15.03 -4.84 9.89
C GLU A 80 14.87 -5.41 11.29
N ALA A 81 15.95 -5.91 11.90
CA ALA A 81 15.90 -6.51 13.23
C ALA A 81 15.51 -5.51 14.33
N ALA A 82 15.87 -4.23 14.18
CA ALA A 82 15.58 -3.20 15.16
C ALA A 82 14.20 -2.55 14.99
N CYS A 83 13.73 -2.38 13.75
CA CYS A 83 12.61 -1.49 13.45
C CYS A 83 11.31 -2.21 13.08
N LEU A 84 11.37 -3.47 12.67
CA LEU A 84 10.18 -4.25 12.31
C LEU A 84 9.37 -4.62 13.57
N GLY A 85 8.08 -4.32 13.55
CA GLY A 85 7.16 -4.64 14.65
C GLY A 85 7.14 -3.58 15.76
N LEU A 86 7.85 -2.45 15.60
CA LEU A 86 7.96 -1.40 16.62
C LEU A 86 6.60 -0.82 17.05
N ILE A 87 5.62 -0.85 16.15
CA ILE A 87 4.27 -0.33 16.41
C ILE A 87 3.31 -1.49 16.66
N ALA A 88 3.35 -2.52 15.81
CA ALA A 88 2.42 -3.61 15.83
C ALA A 88 2.54 -4.49 17.08
N LEU A 89 3.76 -4.82 17.52
CA LEU A 89 3.97 -5.71 18.68
C LEU A 89 3.43 -5.11 19.99
N PRO A 90 3.85 -3.91 20.45
CA PRO A 90 3.31 -3.35 21.69
C PRO A 90 1.81 -3.04 21.58
N CYS A 91 1.31 -2.73 20.39
CA CYS A 91 -0.12 -2.55 20.14
C CYS A 91 -0.91 -3.86 20.32
N ALA A 92 -0.41 -4.98 19.76
CA ALA A 92 -1.09 -6.27 19.82
C ALA A 92 -1.07 -6.88 21.23
N GLU A 93 -0.08 -6.54 22.06
CA GLU A 93 0.04 -6.97 23.46
C GLU A 93 -0.84 -6.16 24.43
N ALA A 94 -1.40 -5.02 23.99
CA ALA A 94 -2.21 -4.17 24.84
C ALA A 94 -3.43 -4.93 25.40
N PRO A 95 -3.85 -4.64 26.65
CA PRO A 95 -5.10 -5.17 27.19
C PRO A 95 -6.27 -4.77 26.30
N LEU A 96 -7.11 -5.75 25.98
CA LEU A 96 -8.36 -5.51 25.25
C LEU A 96 -9.46 -5.13 26.23
N GLY A 97 -10.38 -4.28 25.78
CA GLY A 97 -11.65 -4.09 26.48
C GLY A 97 -12.56 -5.31 26.35
N ASP A 98 -13.75 -5.21 26.92
CA ASP A 98 -14.77 -6.25 26.75
C ASP A 98 -15.08 -6.42 25.24
N PRO A 99 -15.14 -7.66 24.74
CA PRO A 99 -15.53 -7.90 23.35
C PRO A 99 -16.96 -7.41 23.11
N ALA A 100 -17.28 -7.09 21.84
CA ALA A 100 -18.65 -6.80 21.44
C ALA A 100 -19.57 -7.99 21.77
N GLU A 101 -20.86 -7.73 21.98
CA GLU A 101 -21.85 -8.74 22.42
C GLU A 101 -21.93 -9.97 21.49
N ASP A 102 -21.56 -9.80 20.21
CA ASP A 102 -21.54 -10.83 19.17
C ASP A 102 -20.14 -11.38 18.83
N GLN A 103 -19.10 -10.97 19.56
CA GLN A 103 -17.71 -11.39 19.33
C GLN A 103 -17.19 -12.31 20.43
N SER A 104 -16.59 -13.42 20.01
CA SER A 104 -15.78 -14.22 20.94
C SER A 104 -14.48 -13.49 21.32
N PRO A 105 -13.89 -13.77 22.49
CA PRO A 105 -12.60 -13.20 22.88
C PRO A 105 -11.48 -13.44 21.87
N THR A 106 -11.49 -14.59 21.17
CA THR A 106 -10.53 -14.91 20.11
C THR A 106 -10.70 -14.00 18.90
N GLN A 107 -11.94 -13.79 18.43
CA GLN A 107 -12.21 -12.89 17.31
C GLN A 107 -11.84 -11.44 17.63
N ALA A 108 -12.12 -10.99 18.85
CA ALA A 108 -11.71 -9.65 19.30
C ALA A 108 -10.19 -9.50 19.31
N ARG A 109 -9.45 -10.53 19.75
CA ARG A 109 -7.97 -10.54 19.72
C ARG A 109 -7.42 -10.51 18.30
N GLU A 110 -7.92 -11.36 17.40
CA GLU A 110 -7.48 -11.40 16.01
C GLU A 110 -7.75 -10.09 15.27
N ALA A 111 -8.91 -9.47 15.52
CA ALA A 111 -9.25 -8.17 14.96
C ALA A 111 -8.31 -7.07 15.47
N ALA A 112 -8.01 -7.07 16.77
CA ALA A 112 -7.07 -6.10 17.36
C ALA A 112 -5.65 -6.28 16.80
N GLU A 113 -5.15 -7.52 16.71
CA GLU A 113 -3.83 -7.82 16.16
C GLU A 113 -3.73 -7.40 14.68
N SER A 114 -4.75 -7.72 13.87
CA SER A 114 -4.82 -7.28 12.48
C SER A 114 -4.82 -5.75 12.33
N ALA A 115 -5.52 -5.04 13.24
CA ALA A 115 -5.54 -3.57 13.25
C ALA A 115 -4.16 -2.97 13.60
N CYS A 116 -3.44 -3.57 14.55
CA CYS A 116 -2.09 -3.17 14.90
C CYS A 116 -1.10 -3.37 13.74
N LEU A 117 -1.18 -4.51 13.06
CA LEU A 117 -0.38 -4.79 11.86
C LEU A 117 -0.70 -3.81 10.72
N ALA A 118 -1.98 -3.49 10.50
CA ALA A 118 -2.40 -2.51 9.51
C ALA A 118 -1.91 -1.09 9.81
N ARG A 119 -1.89 -0.70 11.10
CA ARG A 119 -1.35 0.59 11.56
C ARG A 119 0.14 0.71 11.21
N GLU A 120 0.94 -0.31 11.53
CA GLU A 120 2.36 -0.31 11.18
C GLU A 120 2.57 -0.36 9.65
N THR A 121 1.76 -1.13 8.93
CA THR A 121 1.79 -1.18 7.46
C THR A 121 1.57 0.22 6.86
N ALA A 122 0.61 0.99 7.37
CA ALA A 122 0.35 2.36 6.91
C ALA A 122 1.52 3.32 7.16
N ALA A 123 2.25 3.13 8.27
CA ALA A 123 3.45 3.89 8.56
C ALA A 123 4.59 3.55 7.58
N TRP A 124 4.79 2.27 7.26
CA TRP A 124 5.75 1.82 6.25
C TRP A 124 5.41 2.29 4.83
N ASP A 125 4.13 2.31 4.47
CA ASP A 125 3.65 2.83 3.17
C ASP A 125 3.93 4.33 3.02
N SER A 126 3.71 5.08 4.11
CA SER A 126 4.01 6.51 4.17
C SER A 126 5.50 6.77 3.95
N LEU A 127 6.37 6.01 4.63
CA LEU A 127 7.82 6.10 4.44
C LEU A 127 8.27 5.72 3.02
N MET A 128 7.71 4.65 2.44
CA MET A 128 8.04 4.27 1.08
C MET A 128 7.66 5.36 0.07
N SER A 129 6.47 5.95 0.25
CA SER A 129 6.01 7.07 -0.58
C SER A 129 6.89 8.32 -0.43
N GLU A 130 7.36 8.59 0.78
CA GLU A 130 8.27 9.71 1.10
C GLU A 130 9.66 9.53 0.47
N TRP A 131 10.25 8.34 0.59
CA TRP A 131 11.63 8.08 0.14
C TRP A 131 11.75 7.80 -1.36
N TRP A 132 10.67 7.37 -2.01
CA TRP A 132 10.70 6.97 -3.41
C TRP A 132 11.18 8.06 -4.38
N PRO A 133 10.75 9.33 -4.28
CA PRO A 133 11.21 10.39 -5.18
C PRO A 133 12.73 10.59 -5.16
N ASP A 134 13.34 10.55 -3.98
CA ASP A 134 14.79 10.76 -3.81
C ASP A 134 15.58 9.60 -4.43
N LEU A 135 15.19 8.35 -4.14
CA LEU A 135 15.83 7.18 -4.72
C LEU A 135 15.75 7.19 -6.26
N LEU A 136 14.58 7.55 -6.79
CA LEU A 136 14.37 7.65 -8.22
C LEU A 136 15.21 8.78 -8.83
N ALA A 137 15.35 9.91 -8.14
CA ALA A 137 16.21 11.02 -8.59
C ALA A 137 17.69 10.60 -8.64
N SER A 138 18.18 9.87 -7.63
CA SER A 138 19.54 9.27 -7.67
C SER A 138 19.71 8.34 -8.87
N ALA A 139 18.73 7.47 -9.14
CA ALA A 139 18.79 6.58 -10.31
C ALA A 139 18.82 7.33 -11.65
N VAL A 140 18.05 8.42 -11.78
CA VAL A 140 18.08 9.30 -12.97
C VAL A 140 19.44 10.02 -13.10
N SER A 141 20.01 10.47 -11.99
CA SER A 141 21.33 11.11 -11.95
C SER A 141 22.43 10.14 -12.41
N LEU A 142 22.36 8.87 -12.00
CA LEU A 142 23.27 7.81 -12.45
C LEU A 142 23.17 7.59 -13.96
N ASP A 143 21.95 7.47 -14.49
CA ASP A 143 21.71 7.27 -15.92
C ASP A 143 22.26 8.44 -16.76
N ALA A 144 22.26 9.67 -16.23
CA ALA A 144 22.79 10.85 -16.90
C ALA A 144 24.33 10.95 -16.89
N ARG A 145 25.00 10.35 -15.91
CA ARG A 145 26.48 10.37 -15.76
C ARG A 145 27.16 9.23 -16.51
N ASP A 146 26.44 8.14 -16.76
CA ASP A 146 26.99 6.92 -17.31
C ASP A 146 27.07 6.97 -18.84
N ASP A 147 28.29 6.97 -19.37
CA ASP A 147 28.58 6.90 -20.81
C ASP A 147 28.12 5.57 -21.45
N ARG A 148 27.76 4.58 -20.62
CA ARG A 148 27.26 3.26 -21.04
C ARG A 148 25.76 3.20 -21.25
N GLN A 149 25.03 4.32 -21.12
CA GLN A 149 23.56 4.37 -21.25
C GLN A 149 22.86 3.41 -20.26
N SER A 150 23.21 3.50 -18.97
CA SER A 150 22.43 2.76 -17.97
C SER A 150 20.96 3.20 -17.97
N ALA A 151 20.07 2.24 -17.75
CA ALA A 151 18.63 2.44 -17.65
C ALA A 151 18.17 2.07 -16.23
N SER A 152 18.88 2.57 -15.24
CA SER A 152 18.74 2.27 -13.80
C SER A 152 17.40 2.76 -13.28
N SER A 153 16.97 3.97 -13.65
CA SER A 153 15.67 4.52 -13.26
C SER A 153 14.50 3.69 -13.79
N ASP A 154 14.58 3.27 -15.04
CA ASP A 154 13.61 2.38 -15.69
C ASP A 154 13.63 0.97 -15.08
N ALA A 155 14.82 0.43 -14.78
CA ALA A 155 14.98 -0.84 -14.11
C ALA A 155 14.40 -0.81 -12.69
N LEU A 156 14.63 0.26 -11.94
CA LEU A 156 14.08 0.46 -10.59
C LEU A 156 12.56 0.46 -10.61
N ARG A 157 11.94 1.20 -11.55
CA ARG A 157 10.46 1.21 -11.72
C ARG A 157 9.91 -0.16 -12.10
N ARG A 158 10.59 -0.89 -12.98
CA ARG A 158 10.20 -2.27 -13.33
C ARG A 158 10.32 -3.21 -12.14
N ALA A 159 11.40 -3.11 -11.38
CA ALA A 159 11.63 -3.91 -10.19
C ALA A 159 10.56 -3.65 -9.12
N GLN A 160 10.18 -2.38 -8.92
CA GLN A 160 9.13 -2.02 -7.97
C GLN A 160 7.77 -2.62 -8.35
N ARG A 161 7.34 -2.48 -9.61
CA ARG A 161 6.07 -3.09 -10.07
C ARG A 161 6.06 -4.62 -9.96
N ALA A 162 7.19 -5.25 -10.29
CA ALA A 162 7.33 -6.70 -10.14
C ALA A 162 7.26 -7.11 -8.66
N TRP A 163 7.86 -6.32 -7.78
CA TRP A 163 7.81 -6.54 -6.33
C TRP A 163 6.38 -6.39 -5.79
N GLU A 164 5.60 -5.38 -6.22
CA GLU A 164 4.19 -5.22 -5.80
C GLU A 164 3.36 -6.45 -6.14
N SER A 165 3.51 -6.96 -7.37
CA SER A 165 2.83 -8.20 -7.80
C SER A 165 3.27 -9.43 -7.00
N PHE A 166 4.56 -9.51 -6.66
CA PHE A 166 5.08 -10.57 -5.79
C PHE A 166 4.49 -10.46 -4.38
N ALA A 167 4.48 -9.27 -3.77
CA ALA A 167 3.97 -9.05 -2.42
C ALA A 167 2.50 -9.42 -2.30
N GLU A 168 1.67 -9.03 -3.29
CA GLU A 168 0.26 -9.42 -3.35
C GLU A 168 0.09 -10.95 -3.40
N ALA A 169 0.85 -11.62 -4.27
CA ALA A 169 0.78 -13.07 -4.42
C ALA A 169 1.26 -13.82 -3.17
N GLU A 170 2.37 -13.37 -2.58
CA GLU A 170 2.95 -13.97 -1.37
C GLU A 170 2.00 -13.85 -0.18
N CYS A 171 1.39 -12.67 0.02
CA CYS A 171 0.46 -12.49 1.13
C CYS A 171 -0.91 -13.12 0.87
N GLY A 172 -1.31 -13.28 -0.40
CA GLY A 172 -2.41 -14.16 -0.78
C GLY A 172 -2.14 -15.64 -0.44
N TYR A 173 -0.91 -16.10 -0.64
CA TYR A 173 -0.49 -17.45 -0.24
C TYR A 173 -0.47 -17.60 1.29
N ALA A 174 0.06 -16.62 2.02
CA ALA A 174 0.05 -16.60 3.49
C ALA A 174 -1.38 -16.74 4.03
N TYR A 175 -2.36 -16.02 3.48
CA TYR A 175 -3.77 -16.18 3.82
C TYR A 175 -4.27 -17.61 3.56
N ALA A 176 -3.99 -18.15 2.36
CA ALA A 176 -4.49 -19.44 1.93
C ALA A 176 -3.94 -20.62 2.76
N LEU A 177 -2.72 -20.51 3.28
CA LEU A 177 -2.07 -21.53 4.12
C LEU A 177 -2.88 -21.86 5.38
N TRP A 178 -3.62 -20.89 5.91
CA TRP A 178 -4.45 -21.03 7.10
C TRP A 178 -5.87 -21.53 6.83
N GLY A 179 -6.25 -21.72 5.56
CA GLY A 179 -7.52 -22.30 5.15
C GLY A 179 -8.74 -21.57 5.74
N ARG A 180 -9.55 -22.29 6.54
CA ARG A 180 -10.74 -21.75 7.21
C ARG A 180 -10.47 -21.22 8.62
N SER A 181 -9.22 -21.19 9.09
CA SER A 181 -8.88 -20.63 10.39
C SER A 181 -9.22 -19.14 10.45
N ASP A 182 -9.62 -18.65 11.61
CA ASP A 182 -9.90 -17.23 11.81
C ASP A 182 -8.60 -16.38 11.82
N PHE A 183 -7.47 -16.98 12.21
CA PHE A 183 -6.11 -16.42 12.09
C PHE A 183 -5.61 -16.11 10.67
N ARG A 184 -6.32 -16.54 9.61
CA ARG A 184 -5.89 -16.28 8.22
C ARG A 184 -5.76 -14.78 7.89
N ASN A 185 -6.57 -13.94 8.53
CA ASN A 185 -6.52 -12.49 8.36
C ASN A 185 -5.27 -11.91 9.03
N VAL A 186 -4.95 -12.35 10.24
CA VAL A 186 -3.72 -11.97 10.96
C VAL A 186 -2.49 -12.38 10.15
N ALA A 187 -2.47 -13.61 9.64
CA ALA A 187 -1.35 -14.11 8.83
C ALA A 187 -1.13 -13.29 7.55
N LYS A 188 -2.21 -12.86 6.90
CA LYS A 188 -2.13 -11.97 5.73
C LYS A 188 -1.59 -10.59 6.13
N ALA A 189 -2.13 -10.00 7.19
CA ALA A 189 -1.71 -8.68 7.65
C ALA A 189 -0.23 -8.67 8.10
N ASP A 190 0.25 -9.73 8.75
CA ASP A 190 1.67 -9.87 9.12
C ASP A 190 2.55 -9.96 7.87
N CYS A 191 2.15 -10.75 6.87
CA CYS A 191 2.87 -10.81 5.61
C CYS A 191 2.96 -9.44 4.94
N GLU A 192 1.84 -8.71 4.85
CA GLU A 192 1.77 -7.39 4.21
C GLU A 192 2.70 -6.40 4.91
N MET A 193 2.59 -6.31 6.25
CA MET A 193 3.44 -5.45 7.08
C MET A 193 4.92 -5.77 6.87
N ARG A 194 5.32 -7.02 7.05
CA ARG A 194 6.73 -7.42 7.01
C ARG A 194 7.33 -7.31 5.61
N THR A 195 6.56 -7.61 4.58
CA THR A 195 7.03 -7.53 3.18
C THR A 195 7.23 -6.09 2.76
N LEU A 196 6.31 -5.19 3.14
CA LEU A 196 6.45 -3.76 2.89
C LEU A 196 7.61 -3.15 3.67
N ALA A 197 7.72 -3.46 4.97
CA ALA A 197 8.82 -2.99 5.82
C ALA A 197 10.20 -3.35 5.24
N ARG A 198 10.40 -4.63 4.89
CA ARG A 198 11.65 -5.09 4.26
C ARG A 198 11.97 -4.34 2.98
N ARG A 199 10.97 -4.10 2.14
CA ARG A 199 11.18 -3.37 0.89
C ARG A 199 11.52 -1.91 1.15
N ALA A 200 10.82 -1.25 2.06
CA ALA A 200 11.11 0.14 2.43
C ALA A 200 12.56 0.28 2.93
N ILE A 201 13.00 -0.59 3.85
CA ILE A 201 14.37 -0.61 4.37
C ILE A 201 15.40 -0.89 3.27
N GLN A 202 15.12 -1.86 2.40
CA GLN A 202 15.98 -2.20 1.26
C GLN A 202 16.18 -1.00 0.33
N LEU A 203 15.09 -0.34 -0.06
CA LEU A 203 15.12 0.82 -0.94
C LEU A 203 15.81 2.01 -0.29
N ARG A 204 15.59 2.22 1.02
CA ARG A 204 16.27 3.28 1.76
C ARG A 204 17.78 3.08 1.79
N GLY A 205 18.24 1.84 2.01
CA GLY A 205 19.65 1.46 1.93
C GLY A 205 20.31 1.62 0.56
N GLN A 206 19.53 1.85 -0.51
CA GLN A 206 20.02 2.14 -1.85
C GLN A 206 20.07 3.64 -2.17
N THR A 207 19.50 4.47 -1.30
CA THR A 207 19.52 5.93 -1.47
C THR A 207 20.90 6.46 -1.06
N GLY A 208 21.51 7.34 -1.87
CA GLY A 208 22.82 7.92 -1.58
C GLY A 208 24.03 7.07 -2.00
N LEU A 209 23.89 6.21 -3.02
CA LEU A 209 25.00 5.49 -3.68
C LEU A 209 25.83 6.39 -4.64
N ASP A 210 25.90 7.68 -4.33
CA ASP A 210 26.50 8.75 -5.12
C ASP A 210 28.01 8.92 -4.82
#